data_AF-A0A3N0KZC8-F1
#
_entry.id   AF-A0A3N0KZC8-F1
#
_cell.length_a   1.000
_cell.length_b   1.000
_cell.length_c   1.000
_cell.angle_alpha   90.00
_cell.angle_beta   90.00
_cell.angle_gamma   90.00
#
_symmetry.space_group_name_H-M   'P 1'
#
loop_
_entity.id
_entity.type
_entity.pdbx_description
1 polymer ?
#
loop_
_entity_poly.entity_id
_entity_poly.type
_entity_poly.pdbx_seq_one_letter_code
_entity_poly.pdbx_strand_id
1 'polypeptide(L)'
;MADNQSTQTRPEFTWLFLATPDHTPECTPVVLRFDADTEAKARAAFPGWDLVFAAKIRAQAPCRVAFFDYTTRRGWEFDSAAIQEVRHA
;
A
#
# COMPACT_ATOMS: atom_id res chain seq x y z
N MET A 1 -12.29 17.90 -23.33
CA MET A 1 -12.92 16.62 -23.73
C MET A 1 -12.46 15.57 -22.71
N ALA A 2 -13.40 15.07 -21.92
CA ALA A 2 -13.30 14.02 -20.89
C ALA A 2 -12.10 14.11 -19.91
N ASP A 3 -12.25 14.92 -18.86
CA ASP A 3 -11.56 14.66 -17.59
C ASP A 3 -11.90 13.24 -17.13
N ASN A 4 -10.90 12.37 -17.11
CA ASN A 4 -11.00 11.00 -16.66
C ASN A 4 -11.12 11.00 -15.12
N GLN A 5 -12.23 11.52 -14.60
CA GLN A 5 -12.56 11.51 -13.18
C GLN A 5 -12.88 10.07 -12.81
N SER A 6 -11.86 9.34 -12.37
CA SER A 6 -12.00 8.03 -11.75
C SER A 6 -12.90 8.18 -10.51
N THR A 7 -14.17 7.76 -10.61
CA THR A 7 -15.11 7.66 -9.48
C THR A 7 -14.76 6.54 -8.50
N GLN A 8 -13.69 5.79 -8.77
CA GLN A 8 -13.21 4.74 -7.89
C GLN A 8 -12.53 5.37 -6.67
N THR A 9 -13.20 5.29 -5.52
CA THR A 9 -12.63 5.55 -4.19
C THR A 9 -11.52 4.52 -3.96
N ARG A 10 -10.29 4.85 -4.35
CA ARG A 10 -9.12 4.01 -4.09
C ARG A 10 -8.80 4.15 -2.60
N PRO A 11 -8.77 3.05 -1.83
CA PRO A 11 -8.44 3.13 -0.42
C PRO A 11 -7.05 3.73 -0.24
N GLU A 12 -6.89 4.65 0.72
CA GLU A 12 -5.60 5.33 0.89
C GLU A 12 -4.50 4.42 1.47
N PHE A 13 -4.90 3.36 2.17
CA PHE A 13 -3.99 2.49 2.89
C PHE A 13 -4.32 1.01 2.74
N THR A 14 -3.26 0.21 2.73
CA THR A 14 -3.30 -1.23 2.97
C THR A 14 -2.88 -1.49 4.41
N TRP A 15 -3.76 -2.13 5.17
CA TRP A 15 -3.52 -2.53 6.54
C TRP A 15 -3.03 -3.97 6.60
N LEU A 16 -1.98 -4.21 7.37
CA LEU A 16 -1.47 -5.55 7.67
C LEU A 16 -1.76 -5.88 9.13
N PHE A 17 -2.30 -7.08 9.34
CA PHE A 17 -2.52 -7.64 10.66
C PHE A 17 -1.86 -9.01 10.78
N LEU A 18 -1.31 -9.30 11.95
CA LEU A 18 -1.10 -10.67 12.38
C LEU A 18 -2.42 -11.13 12.98
N ALA A 19 -3.01 -12.14 12.35
CA ALA A 19 -4.34 -12.62 12.69
C ALA A 19 -4.25 -14.04 13.27
N THR A 20 -4.86 -14.22 14.43
CA THR A 20 -5.02 -15.52 15.08
C THR A 20 -6.51 -15.87 15.09
N PRO A 21 -6.92 -17.07 14.65
CA PRO A 21 -8.33 -17.45 14.69
C PRO A 21 -8.82 -17.62 16.14
N ASP A 22 -9.98 -17.06 16.47
CA ASP A 22 -10.51 -17.10 17.85
C ASP A 22 -10.82 -18.52 18.35
N HIS A 23 -11.19 -19.42 17.41
CA HIS A 23 -11.59 -20.79 17.73
C HIS A 23 -10.42 -21.76 17.95
N THR A 24 -9.21 -21.38 17.51
CA THR A 24 -8.00 -22.23 17.55
C THR A 24 -6.78 -21.37 17.80
N PRO A 25 -6.58 -20.89 19.04
CA PRO A 25 -5.48 -19.97 19.37
C PRO A 25 -4.10 -20.64 19.34
N GLU A 26 -4.01 -21.97 19.33
CA GLU A 26 -2.74 -22.69 19.20
C GLU A 26 -2.21 -22.76 17.75
N CYS A 27 -2.95 -22.26 16.76
CA CYS A 27 -2.49 -22.20 15.39
C CYS A 27 -1.48 -21.07 15.16
N THR A 28 -0.57 -21.28 14.21
CA THR A 28 0.39 -20.25 13.78
C THR A 28 -0.35 -19.04 13.20
N PRO A 29 -0.05 -17.80 13.65
CA PRO A 29 -0.71 -16.61 13.16
C PRO A 29 -0.42 -16.39 11.68
N VAL A 30 -1.41 -15.85 10.96
CA VAL A 30 -1.31 -15.55 9.52
C VAL A 30 -1.29 -14.05 9.28
N VAL A 31 -0.65 -13.62 8.19
CA VAL A 31 -0.64 -12.22 7.79
C VAL A 31 -1.88 -11.93 6.94
N LEU A 32 -2.79 -11.09 7.44
CA LEU A 32 -3.92 -10.57 6.69
C LEU A 32 -3.60 -9.20 6.11
N ARG A 33 -4.04 -8.96 4.87
CA ARG A 33 -3.93 -7.68 4.16
C ARG A 33 -5.32 -7.20 3.79
N PHE A 34 -5.61 -5.92 4.05
CA PHE A 34 -6.88 -5.34 3.67
C PHE A 34 -6.76 -3.85 3.33
N ASP A 35 -7.38 -3.46 2.22
CA ASP A 35 -7.37 -2.07 1.76
C ASP A 35 -8.54 -1.30 2.38
N ALA A 36 -8.22 -0.29 3.20
CA ALA A 36 -9.21 0.55 3.83
C ALA A 36 -8.63 1.92 4.22
N ASP A 37 -9.50 2.92 4.31
CA ASP A 37 -9.09 4.27 4.70
C ASP A 37 -8.77 4.35 6.21
N THR A 38 -9.40 3.50 7.02
CA THR A 38 -9.24 3.46 8.48
C THR A 38 -8.99 2.04 8.99
N GLU A 39 -8.25 1.95 10.09
CA GLU A 39 -7.95 0.68 10.77
C GLU A 39 -9.22 -0.02 11.25
N ALA A 40 -10.18 0.75 11.77
CA ALA A 40 -11.45 0.22 12.25
C ALA A 40 -12.24 -0.49 11.14
N LYS A 41 -12.26 0.09 9.93
CA LYS A 41 -12.89 -0.52 8.76
C LYS A 41 -12.15 -1.78 8.31
N ALA A 42 -10.81 -1.78 8.42
CA ALA A 42 -10.00 -2.95 8.11
C ALA A 42 -10.21 -4.10 9.11
N ARG A 43 -10.30 -3.79 10.41
CA ARG A 43 -10.60 -4.78 11.46
C ARG A 43 -12.02 -5.35 11.31
N ALA A 44 -12.99 -4.50 11.00
CA ALA A 44 -14.38 -4.92 10.84
C ALA A 44 -14.59 -5.94 9.71
N ALA A 45 -13.65 -6.06 8.77
CA ALA A 45 -13.71 -7.03 7.68
C ALA A 45 -13.43 -8.48 8.14
N PHE A 46 -12.84 -8.68 9.32
CA PHE A 46 -12.47 -10.01 9.83
C PHE A 46 -13.07 -10.25 11.24
N PRO A 47 -14.39 -10.41 11.35
CA PRO A 47 -15.00 -10.82 12.62
C PRO A 47 -14.57 -12.26 12.97
N GLY A 48 -14.26 -12.53 14.24
CA GLY A 48 -13.84 -13.86 14.70
C GLY A 48 -12.32 -14.13 14.61
N TRP A 49 -11.54 -13.07 14.45
CA TRP A 49 -10.08 -13.11 14.48
C TRP A 49 -9.55 -12.11 15.50
N ASP A 50 -8.57 -12.54 16.29
CA ASP A 50 -7.75 -11.65 17.07
C ASP A 50 -6.70 -11.01 16.16
N LEU A 51 -6.77 -9.68 16.03
CA LEU A 51 -5.99 -8.92 15.06
C LEU A 51 -4.99 -8.01 15.77
N VAL A 52 -3.71 -8.37 15.65
CA VAL A 52 -2.60 -7.52 16.08
C VAL A 52 -2.16 -6.66 14.90
N PHE A 53 -2.14 -5.33 15.09
CA PHE A 53 -1.65 -4.40 14.08
C PHE A 53 -0.17 -4.65 13.76
N ALA A 54 0.14 -4.83 12.48
CA ALA A 54 1.51 -5.05 12.02
C ALA A 54 2.06 -3.86 11.23
N ALA A 55 1.30 -3.36 10.25
CA ALA A 55 1.73 -2.21 9.45
C ALA A 55 0.56 -1.47 8.79
N LYS A 56 0.81 -0.18 8.49
CA LYS A 56 -0.04 0.67 7.66
C LYS A 56 0.79 1.12 6.46
N ILE A 57 0.42 0.66 5.27
CA ILE A 57 1.14 0.95 4.02
C ILE A 57 0.29 1.91 3.20
N ARG A 58 0.89 2.98 2.67
CA ARG A 58 0.18 3.85 1.71
C ARG A 58 -0.07 3.08 0.42
N ALA A 59 -1.33 3.00 0.00
CA ALA A 59 -1.70 2.37 -1.27
C ALA A 59 -1.13 3.16 -2.46
N GLN A 60 -0.93 4.47 -2.28
CA GLN A 60 -0.24 5.32 -3.24
C GLN A 60 0.84 6.14 -2.54
N ALA A 61 2.09 5.93 -2.95
CA ALA A 61 3.21 6.75 -2.55
C ALA A 61 4.08 7.03 -3.78
N PRO A 62 4.60 8.25 -3.94
CA PRO A 62 5.61 8.50 -4.95
C PRO A 62 6.81 7.60 -4.68
N CYS A 63 7.26 6.85 -5.70
CA CYS A 63 8.45 6.03 -5.62
C CYS A 63 9.59 6.70 -6.36
N ARG A 64 10.73 6.79 -5.68
CA ARG A 64 12.00 7.21 -6.27
C ARG A 64 12.96 6.04 -6.21
N VAL A 65 13.44 5.61 -7.37
CA VAL A 65 14.38 4.50 -7.50
C VAL A 65 15.59 5.00 -8.27
N ALA A 66 16.78 4.82 -7.70
CA ALA A 66 18.03 5.17 -8.34
C ALA A 66 18.88 3.91 -8.53
N PHE A 67 19.41 3.74 -9.72
CA PHE A 67 20.36 2.69 -10.09
C PHE A 67 21.69 3.34 -10.41
N PHE A 68 22.79 2.80 -9.90
CA PHE A 68 24.12 3.30 -10.19
C PHE A 68 25.03 2.17 -10.68
N ASP A 69 25.57 2.36 -11.89
CA ASP A 69 26.58 1.51 -12.48
C ASP A 69 27.97 2.09 -12.19
N TYR A 70 28.75 1.40 -11.37
CA TYR A 70 30.08 1.85 -10.95
C TYR A 70 31.16 1.71 -12.03
N THR A 71 30.99 0.79 -12.97
CA THR A 71 31.97 0.52 -14.04
C THR A 71 31.94 1.63 -15.08
N THR A 72 30.76 2.06 -15.47
CA THR A 72 30.52 3.14 -16.44
C THR A 72 30.34 4.50 -15.77
N ARG A 73 30.27 4.54 -14.42
CA ARG A 73 29.96 5.72 -13.60
C ARG A 73 28.67 6.42 -14.05
N ARG A 74 27.66 5.64 -14.42
CA ARG A 74 26.36 6.16 -14.86
C ARG A 74 25.29 5.88 -13.82
N GLY A 75 24.47 6.89 -13.57
CA GLY A 75 23.27 6.77 -12.76
C GLY A 75 22.03 6.89 -13.63
N TRP A 76 21.00 6.11 -13.28
CA TRP A 76 19.63 6.31 -13.75
C TRP A 76 18.75 6.53 -12.55
N GLU A 77 17.85 7.49 -12.67
CA GLU A 77 16.87 7.78 -11.64
C GLU A 77 15.48 7.74 -12.25
N PHE A 78 14.58 7.09 -11.52
CA PHE A 78 13.16 7.09 -11.78
C PHE A 78 12.48 7.76 -10.59
N ASP A 79 11.75 8.84 -10.84
CA ASP A 79 10.86 9.47 -9.86
C ASP A 79 9.45 9.47 -10.44
N SER A 80 8.55 8.69 -9.82
CA SER A 80 7.16 8.61 -10.27
C SER A 80 6.39 9.92 -10.07
N ALA A 81 6.85 10.81 -9.19
CA ALA A 81 6.23 12.13 -8.99
C ALA A 81 6.63 13.13 -10.09
N ALA A 82 7.81 12.99 -10.67
CA ALA A 82 8.32 13.89 -11.70
C ALA A 82 7.54 13.79 -13.03
N ILE A 83 6.79 12.70 -13.25
CA ILE A 83 5.98 12.48 -14.48
C ILE A 83 4.76 13.43 -14.54
N GLN A 84 4.38 14.09 -13.43
CA GLN A 84 3.26 15.04 -13.44
C GLN A 84 3.60 16.42 -14.06
N GLU A 85 4.87 16.76 -14.28
CA GLU A 85 5.29 18.04 -14.89
C GLU A 85 5.54 17.93 -16.41
N VAL A 86 4.52 17.53 -17.17
CA VAL A 86 4.46 17.89 -18.61
C VAL A 86 3.15 18.64 -18.84
N ARG A 87 3.15 19.92 -18.47
CA ARG A 87 2.13 20.86 -18.93
C ARG A 87 2.41 21.15 -20.40
N HIS A 88 1.56 20.62 -21.28
CA HIS A 88 1.52 21.03 -22.68
C HIS A 88 1.15 22.52 -22.74
N ALA A 89 1.96 23.28 -23.47
CA ALA A 89 1.82 24.72 -23.73
C ALA A 89 0.55 25.05 -24.54
#